data_AF-A0A3D0CDP3-F1
#
_entry.id   AF-A0A3D0CDP3-F1
#
_cell.length_a   1.000
_cell.length_b   1.000
_cell.length_c   1.000
_cell.angle_alpha   90.00
_cell.angle_beta   90.00
_cell.angle_gamma   90.00
#
_symmetry.space_group_name_H-M   'P 1'
#
loop_
_entity.id
_entity.type
_entity.pdbx_description
1 polymer ?
#
loop_
_entity_poly.entity_id
_entity_poly.type
_entity_poly.pdbx_seq_one_letter_code
_entity_poly.pdbx_strand_id
1 'polypeptide(L)'
;MLVLISCSTQGKLEYITAEGEHKTACETEYIWEPSVDKYAVEYILSYCAKKTVQRGNKVVDESLVNLDLTIPLTPNGKPWTFDYAKGLHKINGLSDKEYGYIIAYIDLGLNKE
;
A
#
# COMPACT_ATOMS: atom_id res chain seq x y z
N MET A 1 -29.68 19.04 -0.62
CA MET A 1 -29.01 17.72 -0.68
C MET A 1 -27.52 18.00 -0.78
N LEU A 2 -26.79 18.01 0.34
CA LEU A 2 -25.33 18.12 0.31
C LEU A 2 -24.78 16.76 -0.11
N VAL A 3 -24.20 16.67 -1.31
CA VAL A 3 -23.39 15.52 -1.70
C VAL A 3 -22.02 15.75 -1.07
N LEU A 4 -21.76 15.10 0.06
CA LEU A 4 -20.41 14.98 0.61
C LEU A 4 -19.65 14.03 -0.32
N ILE A 5 -18.89 14.58 -1.26
CA ILE A 5 -17.95 13.79 -2.05
C ILE A 5 -16.83 13.41 -1.09
N SER A 6 -16.88 12.20 -0.53
CA SER A 6 -15.74 11.63 0.18
C SER A 6 -14.59 11.54 -0.82
N CYS A 7 -13.52 12.31 -0.61
CA CYS A 7 -12.31 12.21 -1.41
C CYS A 7 -11.59 10.93 -0.96
N SER A 8 -11.69 9.86 -1.73
CA SER A 8 -10.94 8.63 -1.51
C SER A 8 -9.63 8.66 -2.27
N THR A 9 -8.61 7.98 -1.72
CA THR A 9 -7.34 7.73 -2.39
C THR A 9 -7.36 6.29 -2.89
N GLN A 10 -7.33 6.12 -4.21
CA GLN A 10 -7.45 4.82 -4.85
C GLN A 10 -6.34 4.60 -5.88
N GLY A 11 -6.09 3.35 -6.20
CA GLY A 11 -5.16 2.98 -7.25
C GLY A 11 -5.41 1.59 -7.79
N LYS A 12 -4.97 1.36 -9.02
CA LYS A 12 -5.03 0.05 -9.69
C LYS A 12 -3.71 -0.25 -10.38
N LEU A 13 -3.36 -1.53 -10.40
CA LEU A 13 -2.23 -2.03 -11.17
C LEU A 13 -2.74 -2.83 -12.37
N GLU A 14 -2.26 -2.48 -13.55
CA GLU A 14 -2.51 -3.23 -14.78
C GLU A 14 -1.26 -4.01 -15.22
N TYR A 15 -1.48 -5.12 -15.92
CA TYR A 15 -0.44 -5.91 -16.57
C TYR A 15 -0.90 -6.35 -17.96
N ILE A 16 0.06 -6.70 -18.81
CA ILE A 16 -0.17 -7.14 -20.19
C ILE A 16 0.05 -8.65 -20.26
N THR A 17 -0.92 -9.39 -20.80
CA THR A 17 -0.79 -10.85 -21.00
C THR A 17 0.11 -11.18 -22.20
N ALA A 18 0.45 -12.45 -22.38
CA ALA A 18 1.23 -12.90 -23.54
C ALA A 18 0.51 -12.62 -24.87
N GLU A 19 -0.83 -12.58 -24.86
CA GLU A 19 -1.69 -12.28 -26.00
C GLU A 19 -1.85 -10.77 -26.26
N GLY A 20 -1.28 -9.91 -25.40
CA GLY A 20 -1.37 -8.46 -25.52
C GLY A 20 -2.59 -7.83 -24.86
N GLU A 21 -3.35 -8.58 -24.05
CA GLU A 21 -4.52 -8.05 -23.34
C GLU A 21 -4.11 -7.28 -22.08
N HIS A 22 -4.74 -6.13 -21.83
CA HIS A 22 -4.63 -5.43 -20.55
C HIS A 22 -5.55 -6.07 -19.51
N LYS A 23 -4.99 -6.42 -18.35
CA LYS A 23 -5.75 -6.97 -17.21
C LYS A 23 -5.38 -6.24 -15.92
N THR A 24 -6.34 -6.15 -15.00
CA THR A 24 -6.11 -5.63 -13.65
C THR A 24 -5.50 -6.71 -12.77
N ALA A 25 -4.32 -6.46 -12.22
CA ALA A 25 -3.68 -7.33 -11.24
C ALA A 25 -4.29 -7.14 -9.85
N CYS A 26 -4.53 -5.89 -9.45
CA CYS A 26 -5.15 -5.52 -8.19
C CYS A 26 -5.63 -4.07 -8.22
N GLU A 27 -6.52 -3.75 -7.29
CA GLU A 27 -7.03 -2.42 -7.00
C GLU A 27 -7.15 -2.25 -5.48
N THR A 28 -7.04 -1.02 -5.01
CA THR A 28 -7.13 -0.69 -3.58
C THR A 28 -7.62 0.74 -3.39
N GLU A 29 -8.31 1.00 -2.28
CA GLU A 29 -8.90 2.28 -1.93
C GLU A 29 -8.83 2.50 -0.42
N TYR A 30 -8.51 3.75 -0.02
CA TYR A 30 -8.50 4.24 1.35
C TYR A 30 -9.24 5.58 1.43
N ILE A 31 -9.92 5.83 2.57
CA ILE A 31 -10.80 7.00 2.77
C ILE A 31 -10.56 7.65 4.15
N TRP A 32 -9.32 7.63 4.64
CA TRP A 32 -9.01 8.08 5.99
C TRP A 32 -8.33 9.45 6.00
N GLU A 33 -7.08 9.51 5.56
CA GLU A 33 -6.28 10.72 5.57
C GLU A 33 -5.46 10.77 4.27
N PRO A 34 -5.81 11.64 3.29
CA PRO A 34 -5.18 11.60 1.97
C PRO A 34 -3.64 11.70 1.95
N SER A 35 -3.05 12.40 2.93
CA SER A 35 -1.58 12.50 3.08
C SER A 35 -0.93 11.16 3.44
N VAL A 36 -1.64 10.29 4.16
CA VAL A 36 -1.19 8.94 4.55
C VAL A 36 -1.65 7.90 3.54
N ASP A 37 -2.91 7.98 3.12
CA ASP A 37 -3.58 7.00 2.25
C ASP A 37 -2.84 6.79 0.93
N LYS A 38 -2.26 7.86 0.36
CA LYS A 38 -1.46 7.77 -0.87
C LYS A 38 -0.29 6.78 -0.74
N TYR A 39 0.32 6.69 0.45
CA TYR A 39 1.43 5.78 0.70
C TYR A 39 0.95 4.35 0.98
N ALA A 40 -0.23 4.17 1.60
CA ALA A 40 -0.84 2.85 1.74
C ALA A 40 -1.20 2.25 0.36
N VAL A 41 -1.80 3.07 -0.51
CA VAL A 41 -2.07 2.70 -1.91
C VAL A 41 -0.77 2.36 -2.65
N GLU A 42 0.25 3.21 -2.55
CA GLU A 42 1.57 2.97 -3.17
C GLU A 42 2.17 1.62 -2.73
N TYR A 43 2.12 1.31 -1.43
CA TYR A 43 2.65 0.06 -0.88
C TYR A 43 1.93 -1.16 -1.47
N ILE A 44 0.59 -1.16 -1.46
CA ILE A 44 -0.21 -2.29 -1.98
C ILE A 44 0.03 -2.49 -3.48
N LEU A 45 0.04 -1.41 -4.25
CA LEU A 45 0.28 -1.49 -5.70
C LEU A 45 1.69 -2.01 -5.99
N SER A 46 2.69 -1.57 -5.24
CA SER A 46 4.06 -2.08 -5.38
C SER A 46 4.19 -3.54 -4.98
N TYR A 47 3.60 -3.95 -3.86
CA TYR A 47 3.59 -5.34 -3.42
C TYR A 47 2.95 -6.24 -4.49
N CYS A 48 1.81 -5.81 -5.01
CA CYS A 48 1.09 -6.47 -6.09
C CYS A 48 1.91 -6.51 -7.41
N ALA A 49 2.64 -5.44 -7.74
CA ALA A 49 3.50 -5.40 -8.92
C ALA A 49 4.63 -6.41 -8.82
N LYS A 50 5.31 -6.46 -7.67
CA LYS A 50 6.37 -7.46 -7.40
C LYS A 50 5.83 -8.88 -7.49
N LYS A 51 4.64 -9.17 -6.93
CA LYS A 51 3.99 -10.50 -7.05
C LYS A 51 3.59 -10.84 -8.49
N THR A 52 3.14 -9.85 -9.25
CA THR A 52 2.74 -10.03 -10.66
C THR A 52 3.94 -10.38 -11.54
N VAL A 53 5.07 -9.68 -11.34
CA VAL A 53 6.34 -9.97 -12.02
C VAL A 53 6.89 -11.34 -11.60
N GLN A 54 6.82 -11.70 -10.31
CA GLN A 54 7.21 -13.05 -9.84
C GLN A 54 6.42 -14.18 -10.50
N ARG A 55 5.20 -13.92 -10.97
CA ARG A 55 4.37 -14.88 -11.73
C ARG A 55 4.69 -14.89 -13.23
N GLY A 56 5.69 -14.13 -13.69
CA GLY A 56 6.12 -14.06 -15.08
C GLY A 56 5.34 -13.07 -15.95
N ASN A 57 4.51 -12.21 -15.36
CA ASN A 57 3.75 -11.19 -16.11
C ASN A 57 4.51 -9.86 -16.20
N LYS A 58 4.27 -9.10 -17.26
CA LYS A 58 4.78 -7.72 -17.41
C LYS A 58 3.74 -6.72 -16.93
N VAL A 59 4.07 -5.94 -15.89
CA VAL A 59 3.22 -4.85 -15.40
C VAL A 59 3.33 -3.61 -16.30
N VAL A 60 2.28 -2.79 -16.32
CA VAL A 60 2.25 -1.54 -17.12
C VAL A 60 3.10 -0.45 -16.46
N ASP A 61 3.00 -0.30 -15.14
CA ASP A 61 3.81 0.64 -14.37
C ASP A 61 4.99 -0.09 -13.70
N GLU A 62 6.15 -0.07 -14.37
CA GLU A 62 7.37 -0.69 -13.88
C GLU A 62 8.00 0.05 -12.68
N SER A 63 7.62 1.32 -12.45
CA SER A 63 8.17 2.09 -11.32
C SER A 63 7.79 1.47 -9.97
N LEU A 64 6.57 0.90 -9.89
CA LEU A 64 6.06 0.20 -8.72
C LEU A 64 6.87 -1.04 -8.35
N VAL A 65 7.53 -1.69 -9.31
CA VAL A 65 8.36 -2.89 -9.05
C VAL A 65 9.62 -2.53 -8.27
N ASN A 66 10.13 -1.31 -8.47
CA ASN A 66 11.42 -0.85 -7.95
C ASN A 66 11.32 -0.11 -6.61
N LEU A 67 10.11 0.12 -6.10
CA LEU A 67 9.93 0.77 -4.81
C LEU A 67 10.48 -0.10 -3.67
N ASP A 68 11.11 0.57 -2.70
CA ASP A 68 11.52 -0.03 -1.44
C ASP A 68 10.31 -0.10 -0.50
N LEU A 69 9.95 -1.32 -0.12
CA LEU A 69 8.83 -1.63 0.76
C LEU A 69 9.27 -2.01 2.18
N THR A 70 10.48 -1.61 2.56
CA THR A 70 10.99 -1.83 3.91
C THR A 70 10.08 -1.18 4.93
N ILE A 71 9.65 -1.98 5.91
CA ILE A 71 8.87 -1.53 7.05
C ILE A 71 9.84 -1.28 8.22
N PRO A 72 9.76 -0.13 8.92
CA PRO A 72 10.60 0.11 10.08
C PRO A 72 10.34 -0.93 11.17
N LEU A 73 11.40 -1.30 11.88
CA LEU A 73 11.30 -2.21 13.02
C LEU A 73 10.42 -1.59 14.11
N THR A 74 9.61 -2.40 14.77
CA THR A 74 8.82 -1.94 15.90
C THR A 74 9.73 -1.61 17.07
N PRO A 75 9.58 -0.45 17.73
CA PRO A 75 10.44 -0.06 18.85
C PRO A 75 10.44 -1.03 20.04
N ASN A 76 9.40 -1.86 20.17
CA ASN A 76 9.23 -2.81 21.26
C ASN A 76 9.46 -4.28 20.85
N GLY A 77 9.87 -4.53 19.59
CA GLY A 77 10.07 -5.88 19.03
C GLY A 77 8.81 -6.73 18.89
N LYS A 78 7.62 -6.19 19.17
CA LYS A 78 6.33 -6.86 18.94
C LYS A 78 5.85 -6.58 17.52
N PRO A 79 4.98 -7.41 16.92
CA PRO A 79 4.41 -7.09 15.62
C PRO A 79 3.66 -5.75 15.59
N TRP A 80 3.63 -5.11 14.42
CA TRP A 80 2.85 -3.90 14.20
C TRP A 80 1.35 -4.17 14.40
N THR A 81 0.67 -3.25 15.06
CA THR A 81 -0.80 -3.19 15.16
C THR A 81 -1.29 -1.82 14.73
N PHE A 82 -2.54 -1.74 14.27
CA PHE A 82 -3.17 -0.47 13.87
C PHE A 82 -3.11 0.57 14.98
N ASP A 83 -3.50 0.20 16.19
CA ASP A 83 -3.52 1.12 17.34
C ASP A 83 -2.13 1.63 17.70
N TYR A 84 -1.12 0.77 17.63
CA TYR A 84 0.25 1.15 17.95
C TYR A 84 0.84 2.10 16.91
N ALA A 85 0.68 1.78 15.63
CA ALA A 85 1.13 2.63 14.52
C ALA A 85 0.44 4.00 14.56
N LYS A 86 -0.88 4.03 14.77
CA LYS A 86 -1.66 5.25 14.92
C LYS A 86 -1.20 6.08 16.13
N GLY A 87 -0.90 5.42 17.25
CA GLY A 87 -0.37 6.08 18.44
C GLY A 87 0.96 6.79 18.19
N LEU A 88 1.89 6.13 17.49
CA LEU A 88 3.19 6.69 17.16
C LEU A 88 3.11 7.83 16.13
N HIS A 89 2.29 7.70 15.09
CA HIS A 89 2.08 8.76 14.10
C HIS A 89 1.56 10.05 14.74
N LYS A 90 0.58 9.94 15.67
CA LYS A 90 0.03 11.09 16.41
C LYS A 90 1.04 11.89 17.24
N ILE A 91 2.13 11.25 17.65
CA ILE A 91 3.21 11.92 18.42
C ILE A 91 4.43 12.25 17.54
N ASN A 92 4.27 12.25 16.22
CA ASN A 92 5.33 12.45 15.21
C ASN A 92 6.47 11.42 15.30
N GLY A 93 6.19 10.23 15.82
CA GLY A 93 7.13 9.10 15.87
C GLY A 93 7.19 8.28 14.58
N LEU A 94 6.26 8.51 13.66
CA LEU A 94 6.24 7.96 12.30
C LEU A 94 5.91 9.10 11.33
N SER A 95 6.57 9.13 10.18
CA SER A 95 6.14 9.96 9.05
C SER A 95 4.86 9.41 8.42
N ASP A 96 4.17 10.23 7.62
CA ASP A 96 2.98 9.78 6.86
C ASP A 96 3.28 8.58 5.96
N LYS A 97 4.49 8.53 5.39
CA LYS A 97 4.95 7.42 4.55
C LYS A 97 5.10 6.14 5.36
N GLU A 98 5.85 6.19 6.45
CA GLU A 98 6.05 5.03 7.31
C GLU A 98 4.72 4.51 7.86
N TYR A 99 3.87 5.42 8.33
CA TYR A 99 2.55 5.07 8.84
C TYR A 99 1.69 4.41 7.74
N GLY A 100 1.56 5.02 6.56
CA GLY A 100 0.80 4.45 5.44
C GLY A 100 1.32 3.08 4.99
N TYR A 101 2.64 2.89 4.95
CA TYR A 101 3.26 1.60 4.64
C TYR A 101 2.95 0.54 5.71
N ILE A 102 2.99 0.90 7.00
CA ILE A 102 2.63 -0.01 8.09
C ILE A 102 1.16 -0.41 8.01
N ILE A 103 0.25 0.53 7.71
CA ILE A 103 -1.18 0.23 7.52
C ILE A 103 -1.37 -0.83 6.43
N ALA A 104 -0.80 -0.59 5.24
CA ALA A 104 -0.85 -1.52 4.13
C ALA A 104 -0.22 -2.89 4.46
N TYR A 105 0.91 -2.89 5.17
CA TYR A 105 1.59 -4.11 5.62
C TYR A 105 0.71 -4.98 6.54
N ILE A 106 -0.02 -4.35 7.46
CA ILE A 106 -0.97 -5.04 8.34
C ILE A 106 -2.18 -5.55 7.53
N ASP A 107 -2.75 -4.74 6.63
CA ASP A 107 -3.89 -5.12 5.78
C ASP A 107 -3.58 -6.32 4.89
N LEU A 108 -2.34 -6.41 4.37
CA LEU A 108 -1.85 -7.56 3.61
C LEU A 108 -1.57 -8.79 4.50
N GLY A 109 -1.66 -8.66 5.82
CA GLY A 109 -1.45 -9.74 6.79
C GLY A 109 0.01 -10.13 7.00
N LEU A 110 0.96 -9.30 6.58
CA LEU A 110 2.40 -9.58 6.62
C LEU A 110 3.01 -9.41 8.01
N ASN A 111 2.27 -8.81 8.95
CA ASN A 111 2.70 -8.59 10.33
C ASN A 111 2.65 -9.84 11.23
N LYS A 112 2.48 -11.04 10.68
CA LYS A 112 2.32 -12.28 11.46
C LYS A 112 3.51 -13.25 11.34
N GLU A 113 4.51 -12.89 10.56
CA GLU A 113 5.70 -13.71 10.30
C GLU A 113 6.81 -13.51 11.35
#